data_AF-A0A963THN8-F1
#
_entry.id   AF-A0A963THN8-F1
#
_cell.length_a   1.000
_cell.length_b   1.000
_cell.length_c   1.000
_cell.angle_alpha   90.00
_cell.angle_beta   90.00
_cell.angle_gamma   90.00
#
_symmetry.space_group_name_H-M   'P 1'
#
loop_
_entity.id
_entity.type
_entity.pdbx_description
1 polymer ?
#
loop_
_entity_poly.entity_id
_entity_poly.type
_entity_poly.pdbx_seq_one_letter_code
_entity_poly.pdbx_strand_id
1 'polypeptide(L)'
;AHADAPLFLFHLLEFAGKKFHLDVDELNARWADPDMIDSWSQMVIKHTEDTVDIVTHAPQSGIYRMLEDGRVVYDRFDYHRRAVESENEAFFLRIARPGDFRYEGADLGILVTRGRSMTAGFKLTDRSQRWIHGIKQAFAARPLPAINAFEDHAFKIM
;
A
#
# COMPACT_ATOMS: atom_id res chain seq x y z
N ALA A 1 -12.47 14.91 -2.48
CA ALA A 1 -12.86 15.97 -3.42
C ALA A 1 -12.76 15.49 -4.88
N HIS A 2 -13.73 14.71 -5.36
CA HIS A 2 -13.84 14.34 -6.78
C HIS A 2 -15.24 14.62 -7.37
N ALA A 3 -16.22 15.00 -6.53
CA ALA A 3 -17.62 15.16 -6.94
C ALA A 3 -18.12 16.61 -6.92
N ASP A 4 -17.27 17.59 -6.58
CA ASP A 4 -17.68 18.99 -6.54
C ASP A 4 -17.35 19.72 -7.83
N ALA A 5 -18.21 20.67 -8.19
CA ALA A 5 -17.99 21.57 -9.30
C ALA A 5 -16.62 22.24 -9.16
N PRO A 6 -15.72 22.13 -10.16
CA PRO A 6 -14.46 22.84 -10.15
C PRO A 6 -14.70 24.33 -9.90
N LEU A 7 -13.97 24.94 -8.95
CA LEU A 7 -14.23 26.32 -8.52
C LEU A 7 -14.17 27.33 -9.68
N PHE A 8 -13.42 27.04 -10.75
CA PHE A 8 -13.34 27.91 -11.93
C PHE A 8 -14.69 28.05 -12.67
N LEU A 9 -15.62 27.09 -12.52
CA LEU A 9 -16.95 27.18 -13.13
C LEU A 9 -17.75 28.37 -12.58
N PHE A 10 -17.53 28.77 -11.33
CA PHE A 10 -18.17 29.95 -10.75
C PHE A 10 -17.67 31.25 -11.42
N HIS A 11 -16.40 31.31 -11.82
CA HIS A 11 -15.88 32.43 -12.61
C HIS A 11 -16.48 32.47 -14.02
N LEU A 12 -16.78 31.31 -14.63
CA LEU A 12 -17.48 31.27 -15.91
C LEU A 12 -18.92 31.76 -15.80
N LEU A 13 -19.63 31.41 -14.71
CA LEU A 13 -20.98 31.92 -14.45
C LEU A 13 -20.99 33.43 -14.26
N GLU A 14 -20.02 33.95 -13.52
CA GLU A 14 -19.81 35.39 -13.33
C GLU A 14 -19.53 36.09 -14.67
N PHE A 15 -18.60 35.56 -15.48
CA PHE A 15 -18.29 36.08 -16.81
C PHE A 15 -19.50 36.06 -17.75
N ALA A 16 -20.32 35.01 -17.69
CA ALA A 16 -21.54 34.87 -18.49
C ALA A 16 -22.71 35.74 -18.00
N GLY A 17 -22.51 36.55 -16.94
CA GLY A 17 -23.54 37.40 -16.35
C GLY A 17 -24.69 36.62 -15.72
N LYS A 18 -24.47 35.36 -15.35
CA LYS A 18 -25.48 34.53 -14.68
C LYS A 18 -25.47 34.82 -13.20
N LYS A 19 -26.65 35.08 -12.64
CA LYS A 19 -26.82 35.22 -11.19
C LYS A 19 -26.69 33.85 -10.55
N PHE A 20 -25.83 33.75 -9.54
CA PHE A 20 -25.70 32.58 -8.68
C PHE A 20 -25.51 33.04 -7.23
N HIS A 21 -25.73 32.12 -6.29
CA HIS A 21 -25.43 32.29 -4.88
C HIS A 21 -24.53 31.12 -4.46
N LEU A 22 -23.47 31.42 -3.72
CA LEU A 22 -22.51 30.44 -3.21
C LEU A 22 -22.33 30.69 -1.72
N ASP A 23 -22.74 29.74 -0.90
CA ASP A 23 -22.46 29.73 0.53
C ASP A 23 -21.08 29.09 0.75
N VAL A 24 -20.09 29.93 1.03
CA VAL A 24 -18.70 29.50 1.24
C VAL A 24 -18.54 28.76 2.57
N ASP A 25 -19.33 29.13 3.58
CA ASP A 25 -19.25 28.53 4.91
C ASP A 25 -19.84 27.11 4.88
N GLU A 26 -20.97 26.92 4.21
CA GLU A 26 -21.56 25.60 3.96
C GLU A 26 -20.60 24.69 3.17
N LEU A 27 -20.00 25.23 2.09
CA LEU A 27 -19.05 24.48 1.27
C LEU A 27 -17.84 24.02 2.10
N ASN A 28 -17.26 24.93 2.88
CA ASN A 28 -16.12 24.62 3.74
C ASN A 28 -16.47 23.63 4.84
N ALA A 29 -17.63 23.78 5.48
CA ALA A 29 -18.10 22.85 6.50
C ALA A 29 -18.23 21.43 5.95
N ARG A 30 -18.82 21.28 4.75
CA ARG A 30 -18.96 19.99 4.08
C ARG A 30 -17.61 19.40 3.64
N TRP A 31 -16.67 20.22 3.15
CA TRP A 31 -15.34 19.74 2.74
C TRP A 31 -14.46 19.35 3.91
N ALA A 32 -14.63 19.99 5.06
CA ALA A 32 -13.91 19.68 6.28
C ALA A 32 -14.52 18.49 7.04
N ASP A 33 -15.72 18.04 6.67
CA ASP A 33 -16.37 16.86 7.26
C ASP A 33 -15.48 15.61 7.04
N PRO A 34 -15.02 14.95 8.12
CA PRO A 34 -14.22 13.74 8.02
C PRO A 34 -14.87 12.62 7.20
N ASP A 35 -16.21 12.54 7.18
CA ASP A 35 -16.95 11.54 6.40
C ASP A 35 -16.88 11.82 4.89
N MET A 36 -16.54 13.06 4.50
CA MET A 36 -16.36 13.51 3.12
C MET A 36 -14.89 13.44 2.66
N ILE A 37 -13.97 13.10 3.58
CA ILE A 37 -12.55 12.91 3.30
C ILE A 37 -12.31 11.43 3.04
N ASP A 38 -12.04 11.08 1.78
CA ASP A 38 -11.56 9.74 1.42
C ASP A 38 -10.37 9.36 2.30
N SER A 39 -10.57 8.38 3.17
CA SER A 39 -9.47 7.84 3.98
C SER A 39 -8.63 6.90 3.12
N TRP A 40 -7.33 7.20 3.05
CA TRP A 40 -6.33 6.37 2.41
C TRP A 40 -5.27 5.99 3.44
N SER A 41 -4.79 4.76 3.35
CA SER A 41 -3.67 4.28 4.14
C SER A 41 -2.56 3.74 3.24
N GLN A 42 -1.33 3.89 3.71
CA GLN A 42 -0.14 3.32 3.10
C GLN A 42 0.57 2.47 4.14
N MET A 43 0.91 1.23 3.77
CA MET A 43 1.67 0.30 4.60
C MET A 43 2.94 -0.11 3.86
N VAL A 44 4.07 -0.10 4.56
CA VAL A 44 5.32 -0.69 4.05
C VAL A 44 5.37 -2.12 4.55
N ILE A 45 5.37 -3.08 3.62
CA ILE A 45 5.40 -4.50 3.92
C ILE A 45 6.85 -4.92 4.05
N LYS A 46 7.23 -5.40 5.23
CA LYS A 46 8.59 -5.85 5.54
C LYS A 46 8.66 -7.36 5.66
N HIS A 47 9.84 -7.91 5.38
CA HIS A 47 10.22 -9.22 5.89
C HIS A 47 10.46 -9.09 7.40
N THR A 48 9.83 -9.93 8.21
CA THR A 48 9.84 -9.79 9.68
C THR A 48 10.41 -11.00 10.38
N GLU A 49 10.67 -12.07 9.63
CA GLU A 49 11.30 -13.28 10.10
C GLU A 49 12.82 -13.07 10.20
N ASP A 50 13.44 -13.59 11.26
CA ASP A 50 14.89 -13.61 11.44
C ASP A 50 15.52 -14.68 10.55
N THR A 51 15.44 -14.45 9.23
CA THR A 51 16.02 -15.30 8.19
C THR A 51 16.64 -14.45 7.10
N VAL A 52 17.65 -15.00 6.43
CA VAL A 52 18.24 -14.40 5.23
C VAL A 52 18.07 -15.36 4.05
N ASP A 53 17.23 -14.97 3.10
CA ASP A 53 16.88 -15.77 1.93
C ASP A 53 17.05 -14.97 0.64
N ILE A 54 17.17 -15.67 -0.50
CA ILE A 54 17.10 -15.06 -1.83
C ILE A 54 15.68 -15.21 -2.37
N VAL A 55 15.06 -14.09 -2.73
CA VAL A 55 13.73 -14.08 -3.35
C VAL A 55 13.79 -14.82 -4.69
N THR A 56 12.98 -15.86 -4.85
CA THR A 56 12.85 -16.63 -6.10
C THR A 56 11.63 -16.19 -6.90
N HIS A 57 10.61 -15.68 -6.22
CA HIS A 57 9.42 -15.10 -6.84
C HIS A 57 8.93 -13.90 -6.03
N ALA A 58 8.57 -12.83 -6.73
CA ALA A 58 7.96 -11.64 -6.14
C ALA A 58 6.69 -11.24 -6.91
N PRO A 59 5.58 -10.95 -6.22
CA PRO A 59 4.34 -10.49 -6.84
C PRO A 59 4.57 -9.21 -7.64
N GLN A 60 3.95 -9.10 -8.81
CA GLN A 60 4.07 -7.90 -9.65
C GLN A 60 3.36 -6.69 -9.03
N SER A 61 3.80 -5.47 -9.37
CA SER A 61 3.07 -4.26 -9.02
C SER A 61 1.72 -4.22 -9.75
N GLY A 62 0.70 -3.63 -9.12
CA GLY A 62 -0.63 -3.49 -9.70
C GLY A 62 -1.74 -3.53 -8.64
N ILE A 63 -2.96 -3.76 -9.10
CA ILE A 63 -4.14 -3.87 -8.25
C ILE A 63 -4.33 -5.32 -7.82
N TYR A 64 -4.52 -5.50 -6.52
CA TYR A 64 -4.87 -6.74 -5.87
C TYR A 64 -6.28 -6.63 -5.29
N ARG A 65 -6.97 -7.75 -5.22
CA ARG A 65 -8.31 -7.87 -4.63
C ARG A 65 -8.29 -8.89 -3.51
N MET A 66 -8.91 -8.55 -2.38
CA MET A 66 -9.20 -9.49 -1.31
C MET A 66 -10.57 -10.13 -1.57
N LEU A 67 -10.59 -11.45 -1.66
CA LEU A 67 -11.81 -12.25 -1.81
C LEU A 67 -12.55 -12.37 -0.48
N GLU A 68 -13.81 -12.81 -0.51
CA GLU A 68 -14.64 -13.00 0.70
C GLU A 68 -14.03 -13.96 1.72
N ASP A 69 -13.27 -14.95 1.23
CA ASP A 69 -12.53 -15.92 2.06
C ASP A 69 -11.21 -15.37 2.63
N GLY A 70 -10.86 -14.11 2.33
CA GLY A 70 -9.66 -13.43 2.81
C GLY A 70 -8.42 -13.66 1.94
N ARG A 71 -8.48 -14.46 0.87
CA ARG A 71 -7.35 -14.61 -0.06
C ARG A 71 -7.12 -13.32 -0.83
N VAL A 72 -5.85 -12.96 -1.00
CA VAL A 72 -5.44 -11.82 -1.82
C VAL A 72 -4.96 -12.34 -3.17
N VAL A 73 -5.58 -11.86 -4.24
CA VAL A 73 -5.26 -12.26 -5.62
C VAL A 73 -4.88 -11.04 -6.44
N TYR A 74 -3.97 -11.23 -7.39
CA TYR A 74 -3.70 -10.23 -8.40
C TYR A 74 -4.94 -10.07 -9.29
N ASP A 75 -5.34 -8.82 -9.55
CA ASP A 75 -6.51 -8.51 -10.37
C ASP A 75 -6.06 -7.94 -11.72
N ARG A 76 -5.42 -6.77 -11.72
CA ARG A 76 -5.03 -6.06 -12.95
C ARG A 76 -3.79 -5.20 -12.78
N PHE A 77 -3.13 -4.91 -13.89
CA PHE A 77 -2.04 -3.93 -13.91
C PHE A 77 -2.62 -2.53 -13.89
N ASP A 78 -2.05 -1.69 -13.04
CA ASP A 78 -2.23 -0.24 -13.05
C ASP A 78 -0.95 0.40 -12.50
N TYR A 79 -0.77 1.69 -12.75
CA TYR A 79 0.34 2.50 -12.25
C TYR A 79 -0.13 3.58 -11.27
N HIS A 80 -1.45 3.75 -11.09
CA HIS A 80 -2.05 4.74 -10.21
C HIS A 80 -2.78 4.09 -9.04
N ARG A 81 -2.41 4.49 -7.82
CA ARG A 81 -3.16 4.14 -6.59
C ARG A 81 -4.65 4.51 -6.62
N ARG A 82 -5.03 5.50 -7.44
CA ARG A 82 -6.43 5.97 -7.55
C ARG A 82 -7.34 4.97 -8.25
N ALA A 83 -6.79 3.96 -8.93
CA ALA A 83 -7.55 2.88 -9.53
C ALA A 83 -8.14 1.88 -8.52
N VAL A 84 -7.83 2.03 -7.22
CA VAL A 84 -8.45 1.25 -6.12
C VAL A 84 -9.87 1.75 -5.88
N GLU A 85 -10.85 0.94 -6.22
CA GLU A 85 -12.27 1.35 -6.21
C GLU A 85 -12.96 1.11 -4.87
N SER A 86 -12.46 0.18 -4.05
CA SER A 86 -13.06 -0.21 -2.78
C SER A 86 -12.03 -0.56 -1.72
N GLU A 87 -12.47 -0.79 -0.48
CA GLU A 87 -11.61 -1.28 0.60
C GLU A 87 -11.14 -2.74 0.42
N ASN A 88 -11.78 -3.46 -0.51
CA ASN A 88 -11.39 -4.82 -0.90
C ASN A 88 -10.38 -4.83 -2.05
N GLU A 89 -9.99 -3.66 -2.56
CA GLU A 89 -8.88 -3.51 -3.50
C GLU A 89 -7.70 -2.80 -2.85
N ALA A 90 -6.51 -3.09 -3.35
CA ALA A 90 -5.28 -2.43 -2.93
C ALA A 90 -4.33 -2.27 -4.11
N PHE A 91 -3.60 -1.16 -4.14
CA PHE A 91 -2.47 -1.00 -5.06
C PHE A 91 -1.19 -1.45 -4.36
N PHE A 92 -0.50 -2.42 -4.95
CA PHE A 92 0.80 -2.88 -4.47
C PHE A 92 1.91 -2.38 -5.40
N LEU A 93 2.92 -1.74 -4.82
CA LEU A 93 4.16 -1.38 -5.47
C LEU A 93 5.28 -2.30 -4.97
N ARG A 94 5.74 -3.21 -5.84
CA ARG A 94 6.85 -4.11 -5.54
C ARG A 94 8.16 -3.34 -5.35
N ILE A 95 8.86 -3.62 -4.26
CA ILE A 95 10.25 -3.17 -4.02
C ILE A 95 11.21 -4.33 -4.28
N ALA A 96 11.04 -5.46 -3.56
CA ALA A 96 11.89 -6.64 -3.70
C ALA A 96 11.62 -7.41 -5.00
N ARG A 97 12.69 -7.83 -5.68
CA ARG A 97 12.66 -8.55 -6.97
C ARG A 97 13.25 -9.95 -6.84
N PRO A 98 12.94 -10.87 -7.77
CA PRO A 98 13.66 -12.13 -7.85
C PRO A 98 15.17 -11.89 -7.97
N GLY A 99 15.96 -12.57 -7.13
CA GLY A 99 17.39 -12.38 -6.99
C GLY A 99 17.81 -11.48 -5.83
N ASP A 100 16.91 -10.66 -5.29
CA ASP A 100 17.23 -9.82 -4.12
C ASP A 100 17.28 -10.66 -2.84
N PHE A 101 18.08 -10.22 -1.88
CA PHE A 101 18.07 -10.76 -0.53
C PHE A 101 16.90 -10.17 0.27
N ARG A 102 16.22 -11.00 1.05
CA ARG A 102 15.34 -10.56 2.13
C ARG A 102 15.95 -10.98 3.47
N TYR A 103 16.09 -10.00 4.36
CA TYR A 103 16.57 -10.14 5.73
C TYR A 103 15.58 -9.44 6.66
N GLU A 104 15.67 -9.64 7.97
CA GLU A 104 14.76 -8.98 8.92
C GLU A 104 14.76 -7.46 8.72
N GLY A 105 13.59 -6.88 8.46
CA GLY A 105 13.40 -5.45 8.21
C GLY A 105 13.48 -5.03 6.73
N ALA A 106 13.86 -5.92 5.81
CA ALA A 106 13.92 -5.64 4.38
C ALA A 106 12.53 -5.29 3.81
N ASP A 107 12.46 -4.24 2.99
CA ASP A 107 11.22 -3.79 2.36
C ASP A 107 10.84 -4.68 1.17
N LEU A 108 9.69 -5.34 1.27
CA LEU A 108 9.14 -6.19 0.22
C LEU A 108 8.32 -5.37 -0.79
N GLY A 109 7.58 -4.39 -0.30
CA GLY A 109 6.80 -3.48 -1.14
C GLY A 109 5.92 -2.53 -0.33
N ILE A 110 5.20 -1.65 -1.05
CA ILE A 110 4.29 -0.67 -0.47
C ILE A 110 2.86 -1.07 -0.87
N LEU A 111 1.96 -1.16 0.10
CA LEU A 111 0.55 -1.41 -0.11
C LEU A 111 -0.25 -0.14 0.19
N VAL A 112 -1.06 0.30 -0.78
CA VAL A 112 -1.94 1.45 -0.66
C VAL A 112 -3.38 0.97 -0.71
N THR A 113 -4.16 1.31 0.32
CA THR A 113 -5.54 0.87 0.50
C THR A 113 -6.45 2.04 0.79
N ARG A 114 -7.73 1.91 0.46
CA ARG A 114 -8.79 2.75 1.05
C ARG A 114 -9.10 2.34 2.49
N GLY A 115 -9.58 3.30 3.27
CA GLY A 115 -9.87 3.13 4.69
C GLY A 115 -8.65 3.29 5.59
N ARG A 116 -8.90 3.28 6.91
CA ARG A 116 -7.86 3.32 7.94
C ARG A 116 -7.22 1.94 8.14
N SER A 117 -5.90 1.86 8.15
CA SER A 117 -5.19 0.60 8.45
C SER A 117 -5.04 0.31 9.95
N MET A 118 -5.36 1.27 10.82
CA MET A 118 -5.22 1.16 12.26
C MET A 118 -6.49 1.61 12.99
N THR A 119 -6.77 0.92 14.09
CA THR A 119 -7.76 1.31 15.10
C THR A 119 -7.34 2.58 15.84
N ALA A 120 -8.25 3.20 16.60
CA ALA A 120 -7.93 4.33 17.47
C ALA A 120 -6.88 4.00 18.56
N GLY A 121 -6.75 2.72 18.93
CA GLY A 121 -5.75 2.22 19.88
C GLY A 121 -4.39 1.89 19.25
N PHE A 122 -4.11 2.41 18.05
CA PHE A 122 -2.86 2.18 17.32
C PHE A 122 -2.52 0.70 17.02
N LYS A 123 -3.54 -0.16 16.95
CA LYS A 123 -3.41 -1.55 16.47
C LYS A 123 -3.83 -1.66 15.01
N LEU A 124 -3.15 -2.52 14.24
CA LEU A 124 -3.56 -2.87 12.88
C LEU A 124 -4.97 -3.49 12.89
N THR A 125 -5.81 -3.09 11.94
CA THR A 125 -7.12 -3.72 11.76
C THR A 125 -6.97 -5.16 11.25
N ASP A 126 -7.97 -6.00 11.47
CA ASP A 126 -7.99 -7.38 10.93
C ASP A 126 -7.87 -7.39 9.41
N ARG A 127 -8.48 -6.43 8.72
CA ARG A 127 -8.35 -6.26 7.28
C ARG A 127 -6.90 -5.98 6.88
N SER A 128 -6.22 -5.07 7.58
CA SER A 128 -4.82 -4.76 7.32
C SER A 128 -3.91 -5.97 7.53
N GLN A 129 -4.18 -6.77 8.57
CA GLN A 129 -3.44 -8.00 8.82
C GLN A 129 -3.65 -9.03 7.70
N ARG A 130 -4.89 -9.21 7.22
CA ARG A 130 -5.19 -10.08 6.06
C ARG A 130 -4.47 -9.61 4.80
N TRP A 131 -4.45 -8.30 4.54
CA TRP A 131 -3.70 -7.72 3.44
C TRP A 131 -2.20 -8.02 3.54
N ILE A 132 -1.59 -7.78 4.70
CA ILE A 132 -0.17 -8.05 4.93
C ILE A 132 0.12 -9.54 4.70
N HIS A 133 -0.70 -10.42 5.28
CA HIS A 133 -0.54 -11.86 5.15
C HIS A 133 -0.64 -12.32 3.69
N GLY A 134 -1.70 -11.90 2.98
CA GLY A 134 -1.93 -12.29 1.59
C GLY A 134 -0.83 -11.80 0.65
N ILE A 135 -0.33 -10.57 0.83
CA ILE A 135 0.80 -10.07 0.04
C ILE A 135 2.08 -10.83 0.37
N LYS A 136 2.40 -11.08 1.66
CA LYS A 136 3.59 -11.86 2.05
C LYS A 136 3.54 -13.29 1.48
N GLN A 137 2.38 -13.93 1.44
CA GLN A 137 2.20 -15.27 0.86
C GLN A 137 2.47 -15.34 -0.64
N ALA A 138 2.36 -14.21 -1.36
CA ALA A 138 2.67 -14.16 -2.78
C ALA A 138 4.18 -14.13 -3.08
N PHE A 139 5.05 -14.03 -2.06
CA PHE A 139 6.49 -14.14 -2.22
C PHE A 139 6.96 -15.58 -2.03
N ALA A 140 7.94 -16.00 -2.83
CA ALA A 140 8.71 -17.22 -2.60
C ALA A 140 10.20 -16.89 -2.49
N ALA A 141 10.91 -17.64 -1.67
CA ALA A 141 12.35 -17.49 -1.51
C ALA A 141 13.01 -18.83 -1.26
N ARG A 142 14.33 -18.87 -1.47
CA ARG A 142 15.18 -20.01 -1.15
C ARG A 142 16.16 -19.59 -0.05
N PRO A 143 16.32 -20.40 1.01
CA PRO A 143 17.31 -20.14 2.04
C PRO A 143 18.71 -20.02 1.46
N LEU A 144 19.54 -19.15 2.06
CA LEU A 144 20.95 -19.18 1.77
C LEU A 144 21.55 -20.53 2.23
N PRO A 145 22.42 -21.15 1.42
CA PRO A 145 23.17 -22.30 1.89
C PRO A 145 23.97 -21.85 3.11
N ALA A 146 23.85 -22.58 4.21
CA ALA A 146 24.69 -22.36 5.37
C ALA A 146 26.15 -22.47 4.89
N ILE A 147 26.92 -21.40 5.08
CA ILE A 147 28.37 -21.51 5.04
C ILE A 147 28.68 -22.40 6.24
N ASN A 148 29.07 -23.65 6.00
CA ASN A 148 29.76 -24.44 7.02
C ASN A 148 30.87 -23.53 7.52
N ALA A 149 30.82 -23.11 8.79
CA ALA A 149 31.81 -22.23 9.37
C ALA A 149 33.17 -22.75 8.94
N PHE A 150 33.90 -21.93 8.17
CA PHE A 150 35.26 -22.28 7.78
C PHE A 150 35.98 -22.64 9.08
N GLU A 151 36.58 -23.83 9.11
CA GLU A 151 37.48 -24.19 10.20
C GLU A 151 38.42 -23.02 10.41
N ASP A 152 38.56 -22.64 11.68
CA ASP A 152 39.27 -21.47 12.16
C ASP A 152 40.73 -21.54 11.71
N HIS A 153 41.00 -21.15 10.47
CA HIS A 153 42.34 -20.94 9.96
C HIS A 153 42.81 -19.64 10.59
N ALA A 154 43.26 -19.75 11.84
CA ALA A 154 43.96 -18.71 12.55
C ALA A 154 45.02 -18.13 11.61
N PHE A 155 44.76 -16.93 11.10
CA PHE A 155 45.75 -16.14 10.38
C PHE A 155 46.88 -15.86 11.36
N LYS A 156 47.94 -16.67 11.30
CA LYS A 156 49.20 -16.37 11.98
C LYS A 156 49.87 -15.24 11.21
N ILE A 157 49.76 -14.03 11.75
CA ILE A 157 50.62 -12.92 11.38
C ILE A 157 52.03 -13.27 11.90
N MET A 158 53.00 -13.41 10.99
CA MET A 158 54.44 -13.34 11.32
C MET A 158 54.93 -11.91 11.10
#